data_AF-A0A5E6NBW1-F1
#
_entry.id   AF-A0A5E6NBW1-F1
#
_cell.length_a   1.000
_cell.length_b   1.000
_cell.length_c   1.000
_cell.angle_alpha   90.00
_cell.angle_beta   90.00
_cell.angle_gamma   90.00
#
_symmetry.space_group_name_H-M   'P 1'
#
loop_
_entity.id
_entity.type
_entity.pdbx_description
1 polymer ?
#
loop_
_entity_poly.entity_id
_entity_poly.type
_entity_poly.pdbx_seq_one_letter_code
_entity_poly.pdbx_strand_id
1 'polypeptide(L)' 'MKLGLGNKVLTRIWAEKGTRPRAVRQQQFEYGYIFGAVCPAKDKALGLMLPVANTAGMIEHLRLISQATAKDRQALVIVD' A
#
# COMPACT_ATOMS: atom_id res chain seq x y z
N MET A 1 -2.55 36.62 -8.00
CA MET A 1 -1.58 35.80 -8.76
C MET A 1 -1.93 34.33 -8.53
N LYS A 2 -2.69 33.71 -9.43
CA LYS A 2 -2.96 32.26 -9.42
C LYS A 2 -1.80 31.59 -10.16
N LEU A 3 -0.96 30.85 -9.44
CA LEU A 3 0.02 29.93 -10.02
C LEU A 3 -0.25 28.54 -9.45
N GLY A 4 -0.60 27.61 -10.33
CA GLY A 4 -0.87 26.22 -9.99
C GLY A 4 -1.65 25.49 -11.08
N LEU A 5 -1.02 25.29 -12.23
CA LEU A 5 -1.41 24.31 -13.24
C LEU A 5 -1.13 22.88 -12.72
N GLY A 6 -2.00 21.93 -13.05
CA GLY A 6 -1.70 20.50 -13.11
C GLY A 6 -2.03 19.69 -11.85
N ASN A 7 -2.77 18.60 -12.04
CA ASN A 7 -3.18 17.60 -11.05
C ASN A 7 -2.00 16.96 -10.28
N LYS A 8 -1.38 17.67 -9.33
CA LYS A 8 -0.36 17.10 -8.42
C LYS A 8 -0.50 17.62 -6.99
N VAL A 9 -0.31 16.68 -6.06
CA VAL A 9 -0.42 16.80 -4.59
C VAL A 9 0.54 17.84 -4.06
N LEU A 10 0.14 19.11 -4.01
CA LEU A 10 0.91 20.15 -3.33
C LEU A 10 0.28 20.37 -1.95
N THR A 11 0.71 19.59 -0.96
CA THR A 11 0.43 19.85 0.47
C THR A 11 1.10 21.13 0.97
N ARG A 12 2.07 21.67 0.22
CA ARG A 12 2.68 22.99 0.46
C ARG A 12 2.04 24.03 -0.44
N ILE A 13 1.45 25.05 0.18
CA ILE A 13 0.87 26.21 -0.48
C ILE A 13 1.61 27.47 -0.01
N TRP A 14 1.85 28.40 -0.93
CA TRP A 14 2.35 29.73 -0.56
C TRP A 14 1.22 30.51 0.11
N ALA A 15 1.52 31.11 1.25
CA ALA A 15 0.58 31.90 2.04
C ALA A 15 1.25 33.17 2.52
N GLU A 16 0.44 34.19 2.78
CA GLU A 16 0.91 35.44 3.36
C GLU A 16 1.48 35.19 4.77
N LYS A 17 2.58 35.87 5.10
CA LYS A 17 3.27 35.71 6.39
C LYS A 17 2.31 36.05 7.54
N GLY A 18 2.22 35.16 8.53
CA GLY A 18 1.30 35.32 9.67
C GLY A 18 -0.09 34.72 9.46
N THR A 19 -0.38 34.14 8.28
CA THR A 19 -1.64 33.43 8.02
C THR A 19 -1.49 31.92 8.16
N ARG A 20 -2.57 31.24 8.56
CA ARG A 20 -2.65 29.77 8.58
C ARG A 20 -3.65 29.31 7.50
N PRO A 21 -3.20 29.07 6.27
CA PRO A 21 -4.11 28.67 5.20
C PRO A 21 -4.60 27.23 5.42
N ARG A 22 -5.89 26.99 5.19
CA ARG A 22 -6.48 25.65 5.19
C ARG A 22 -6.50 25.10 3.76
N ALA A 23 -5.73 24.05 3.51
CA ALA A 23 -5.80 23.30 2.26
C ALA A 23 -6.73 22.09 2.43
N VAL A 24 -7.60 21.85 1.45
CA VAL A 24 -8.31 20.57 1.37
C VAL A 24 -7.30 19.51 0.94
N ARG A 25 -7.12 18.47 1.75
CA ARG A 25 -6.35 17.31 1.35
C ARG A 25 -7.10 16.65 0.18
N GLN A 26 -6.56 16.80 -1.03
CA GLN A 26 -7.02 16.04 -2.19
C GLN A 26 -6.88 14.55 -1.85
N GLN A 27 -7.98 13.80 -1.94
CA GLN A 27 -8.03 12.35 -1.70
C GLN A 27 -8.35 11.55 -2.97
N GLN A 28 -8.49 12.22 -4.13
CA GLN A 28 -8.82 11.62 -5.41
C GLN A 28 -7.56 11.03 -6.07
N PHE A 29 -6.99 10.02 -5.41
CA PHE A 29 -5.90 9.23 -5.98
C PHE A 29 -6.41 7.86 -6.36
N GLU A 30 -5.88 7.35 -7.47
CA GLU A 30 -5.89 5.92 -7.72
C GLU A 30 -5.01 5.25 -6.67
N TYR A 31 -5.50 4.14 -6.14
CA TYR A 31 -4.82 3.36 -5.11
C TYR A 31 -4.76 1.90 -5.52
N GLY A 32 -3.76 1.21 -5.00
CA GLY A 32 -3.66 -0.24 -5.02
C GLY A 32 -3.21 -0.72 -3.65
N TYR A 33 -3.64 -1.93 -3.28
CA TYR A 33 -3.26 -2.60 -2.06
C TYR A 33 -2.20 -3.64 -2.37
N ILE A 34 -1.17 -3.73 -1.54
CA ILE A 34 -0.12 -4.73 -1.66
C ILE A 34 -0.24 -5.69 -0.48
N PHE A 35 -0.42 -6.97 -0.79
CA PHE A 35 -0.29 -8.06 0.17
C PHE A 35 1.10 -8.65 0.02
N GLY A 36 1.94 -8.53 1.03
CA GLY A 36 3.32 -8.99 1.00
C GLY A 36 3.62 -9.94 2.15
N ALA A 37 4.40 -10.97 1.87
CA ALA A 37 4.92 -11.89 2.87
C ALA A 37 6.42 -12.12 2.65
N VAL A 38 7.16 -12.22 3.75
CA VAL A 38 8.60 -12.45 3.75
C VAL A 38 8.96 -13.58 4.71
N CYS A 39 9.94 -14.41 4.32
CA CYS A 39 10.54 -15.43 5.16
C CYS A 39 12.05 -15.13 5.28
N PRO A 40 12.48 -14.38 6.31
CA PRO A 40 13.88 -13.97 6.45
C PRO A 40 14.85 -15.15 6.53
N ALA A 41 14.45 -16.22 7.22
CA ALA A 41 15.28 -17.42 7.40
C ALA A 41 15.61 -18.14 6.07
N LYS A 42 14.85 -17.89 5.01
CA LYS A 42 15.04 -18.50 3.70
C LYS A 42 15.39 -17.48 2.61
N ASP A 43 15.52 -16.20 2.97
CA ASP A 43 15.70 -15.09 2.04
C ASP A 43 14.68 -15.12 0.86
N LYS A 44 13.41 -15.30 1.20
CA LYS A 44 12.31 -15.34 0.21
C LYS A 44 11.25 -14.31 0.53
N ALA A 45 10.70 -13.71 -0.52
CA ALA A 45 9.58 -12.78 -0.46
C ALA A 45 8.59 -13.09 -1.58
N LEU A 46 7.32 -12.77 -1.35
CA LEU A 46 6.27 -12.82 -2.36
C LEU A 46 5.23 -11.74 -2.09
N GLY A 47 4.45 -11.37 -3.11
CA GLY A 47 3.34 -10.45 -2.91
C GLY A 47 2.37 -10.35 -4.08
N LEU A 48 1.25 -9.71 -3.82
CA LEU A 48 0.15 -9.44 -4.74
C LEU A 48 -0.20 -7.95 -4.70
N MET A 49 -0.48 -7.36 -5.86
CA MET A 49 -1.08 -6.03 -5.97
C MET A 49 -2.53 -6.18 -6.39
N LEU A 50 -3.47 -5.63 -5.62
CA LEU A 50 -4.91 -5.75 -5.82
C LEU A 50 -5.60 -4.38 -5.76
N PRO A 51 -6.69 -4.15 -6.49
CA PRO A 51 -7.44 -2.89 -6.43
C PRO A 51 -8.20 -2.70 -5.11
N VAL A 52 -8.46 -3.78 -4.36
CA VAL A 52 -9.20 -3.76 -3.10
C VAL A 52 -8.52 -4.67 -2.06
N ALA A 53 -8.55 -4.26 -0.79
CA ALA A 53 -8.18 -5.11 0.33
C ALA A 53 -9.43 -5.79 0.91
N ASN A 54 -9.58 -7.08 0.65
CA ASN A 54 -10.71 -7.87 1.11
C ASN A 54 -10.29 -9.32 1.42
N THR A 55 -11.23 -10.10 1.95
CA THR A 55 -11.01 -11.50 2.30
C THR A 55 -10.57 -12.35 1.10
N ALA A 56 -11.14 -12.12 -0.09
CA ALA A 56 -10.75 -12.85 -1.29
C ALA A 56 -9.28 -12.62 -1.66
N GLY A 57 -8.81 -11.37 -1.57
CA GLY A 57 -7.40 -11.03 -1.77
C GLY A 57 -6.48 -11.69 -0.74
N MET A 58 -6.90 -11.74 0.53
CA MET A 58 -6.13 -12.43 1.58
C MET A 58 -6.07 -13.95 1.34
N ILE A 59 -7.19 -14.58 0.94
CA ILE A 59 -7.20 -16.01 0.57
C ILE A 59 -6.20 -16.29 -0.55
N GLU A 60 -6.18 -15.44 -1.58
CA GLU A 60 -5.24 -15.58 -2.70
C GLU A 60 -3.79 -15.38 -2.26
N HIS A 61 -3.54 -14.45 -1.33
CA HIS A 61 -2.22 -14.27 -0.73
C HIS A 61 -1.75 -15.50 0.07
N LEU A 62 -2.62 -16.07 0.91
CA LEU A 62 -2.33 -17.29 1.66
C LEU A 62 -2.11 -18.49 0.73
N ARG A 63 -2.84 -18.56 -0.39
CA ARG A 63 -2.65 -19.58 -1.44
C ARG A 63 -1.23 -19.50 -2.04
N LEU A 64 -0.72 -18.30 -2.30
CA LEU A 64 0.67 -18.12 -2.76
C LEU A 64 1.69 -18.53 -1.70
N ILE A 65 1.46 -18.20 -0.43
CA ILE A 65 2.34 -18.65 0.67
C ILE A 65 2.36 -20.18 0.75
N SER A 66 1.19 -20.83 0.64
CA SER A 66 1.07 -22.28 0.63
C SER A 66 1.87 -22.91 -0.51
N GLN A 67 1.78 -22.36 -1.73
CA GLN A 67 2.56 -22.83 -2.88
C GLN A 67 4.07 -22.60 -2.75
N ALA A 68 4.48 -21.49 -2.15
CA ALA A 68 5.89 -21.20 -1.89
C ALA A 68 6.46 -22.07 -0.75
N THR A 69 5.58 -22.68 0.06
CA THR A 69 5.98 -23.59 1.14
C THR A 69 6.39 -24.93 0.55
N ALA A 70 7.59 -25.39 0.92
CA ALA A 70 8.09 -26.69 0.48
C ALA A 70 7.16 -27.82 0.91
N LYS A 71 7.06 -28.86 0.08
CA LYS A 71 6.28 -30.07 0.39
C LYS A 71 6.70 -30.64 1.74
N ASP A 72 5.73 -31.18 2.48
CA ASP A 72 5.91 -31.78 3.82
C ASP A 72 6.46 -30.81 4.89
N ARG A 73 6.31 -29.50 4.67
CA ARG A 73 6.60 -28.44 5.64
C ARG A 73 5.35 -27.62 5.92
N GLN A 74 5.26 -27.08 7.13
CA GLN A 74 4.24 -26.11 7.51
C GLN A 74 4.87 -24.72 7.59
N ALA A 75 4.12 -23.70 7.15
CA ALA A 75 4.49 -22.30 7.32
C ALA A 75 3.70 -21.71 8.49
N LEU A 76 4.41 -21.12 9.45
CA LEU A 76 3.81 -20.25 10.45
C LEU A 76 3.70 -18.85 9.86
N VAL A 77 2.48 -18.33 9.77
CA VAL A 77 2.21 -16.98 9.28
C VAL A 77 1.77 -16.13 10.45
N ILE A 78 2.43 -15.00 10.65
CA ILE A 78 2.08 -14.01 11.68
C ILE A 78 1.52 -12.80 10.93
N VAL A 79 0.30 -12.41 11.30
CA VAL A 79 -0.46 -11.29 10.74
C VAL A 79 -1.04 -10.50 11.92
N ASP A 80 -1.18 -9.19 11.76
CA ASP A 80 -1.91 -8.32 12.70
C ASP A 80 -3.42 -8.36 12.43
#